data_AF-A0A7M3WQX5-F1
#
_entry.id   AF-A0A7M3WQX5-F1
#
_cell.length_a   1.000
_cell.length_b   1.000
_cell.length_c   1.000
_cell.angle_alpha   90.00
_cell.angle_beta   90.00
_cell.angle_gamma   90.00
#
_symmetry.space_group_name_H-M   'P 1'
#
loop_
_entity.id
_entity.type
_entity.pdbx_description
1 polymer ?
#
loop_
_entity_poly.entity_id
_entity_poly.type
_entity_poly.pdbx_seq_one_letter_code
_entity_poly.pdbx_strand_id
1 'polypeptide(L)'
;MTRTPLESGVRIAPVFETTNNAQQQTTTTTFEGITIEVMAGLLPDSHRHVDGADHTTSDDIRTVQGDYTLTVNIKKGSSTVWTHPLITVDGLDASWSSSVSGTRSGDMNGWLALSGDTEENFREYVSKSALDYENGAYTFEVVLDVGTSSGGTVITHSDVCWNLDFEDGDEYNSNWDAPTC
;
A
#
# COMPACT_ATOMS: atom_id res chain seq x y z
N MET A 1 18.36 11.24 -21.39
CA MET A 1 18.26 10.05 -20.54
C MET A 1 17.09 10.29 -19.62
N THR A 2 15.98 9.56 -19.80
CA THR A 2 14.82 9.64 -18.90
C THR A 2 15.27 9.08 -17.55
N ARG A 3 15.02 9.79 -16.46
CA ARG A 3 15.31 9.28 -15.11
C ARG A 3 14.26 8.21 -14.82
N THR A 4 14.65 7.11 -14.18
CA THR A 4 13.74 6.04 -13.76
C THR A 4 13.71 5.97 -12.23
N PRO A 5 12.56 5.66 -11.61
CA PRO A 5 12.54 5.36 -10.19
C PRO A 5 13.42 4.12 -9.92
N LEU A 6 14.10 4.13 -8.78
CA LEU A 6 14.94 3.00 -8.34
C LEU A 6 14.47 2.45 -7.00
N GLU A 7 13.69 3.22 -6.26
CA GLU A 7 13.24 2.92 -4.90
C GLU A 7 11.72 3.08 -4.82
N SER A 8 11.08 2.39 -3.88
CA SER A 8 9.65 2.54 -3.57
C SER A 8 9.36 2.47 -2.08
N GLY A 9 8.22 3.00 -1.68
CA GLY A 9 7.69 2.86 -0.32
C GLY A 9 6.20 2.52 -0.34
N VAL A 10 5.71 1.95 0.76
CA VAL A 10 4.29 1.64 0.96
C VAL A 10 3.85 2.17 2.32
N ARG A 11 2.70 2.84 2.40
CA ARG A 11 2.04 3.20 3.67
C ARG A 11 0.72 2.49 3.75
N ILE A 12 0.32 2.13 4.98
CA ILE A 12 -0.99 1.55 5.22
C ILE A 12 -1.69 2.27 6.37
N ALA A 13 -3.01 2.18 6.37
CA ALA A 13 -3.86 2.71 7.41
C ALA A 13 -5.07 1.78 7.60
N PRO A 14 -5.41 1.39 8.84
CA PRO A 14 -6.54 0.53 9.10
C PRO A 14 -7.85 1.24 8.85
N VAL A 15 -8.84 0.45 8.45
CA VAL A 15 -10.23 0.83 8.30
C VAL A 15 -11.01 0.12 9.38
N PHE A 16 -11.74 0.89 10.18
CA PHE A 16 -12.62 0.38 11.23
C PHE A 16 -14.04 0.89 10.98
N GLU A 17 -15.03 0.01 11.19
CA GLU A 17 -16.44 0.37 11.16
C GLU A 17 -17.01 0.37 12.59
N THR A 18 -17.65 1.46 13.00
CA THR A 18 -18.32 1.57 14.30
C THR A 18 -19.83 1.48 14.16
N THR A 19 -20.42 0.39 14.65
CA THR A 19 -21.86 0.20 14.73
C THR A 19 -22.39 0.53 16.13
N ASN A 20 -23.43 1.37 16.19
CA ASN A 20 -24.14 1.68 17.43
C ASN A 20 -25.47 0.94 17.50
N ASN A 21 -25.59 -0.01 18.42
CA ASN A 21 -26.86 -0.68 18.68
C ASN A 21 -27.60 0.05 19.82
N ALA A 22 -28.48 0.97 19.44
CA ALA A 22 -29.27 1.77 20.40
C ALA A 22 -30.21 0.91 21.29
N GLN A 23 -30.60 -0.28 20.84
CA GLN A 23 -31.51 -1.17 21.56
C GLN A 23 -30.76 -1.98 22.64
N GLN A 24 -29.51 -2.34 22.38
CA GLN A 24 -28.64 -3.07 23.30
C GLN A 24 -27.71 -2.17 24.11
N GLN A 25 -27.69 -0.85 23.82
CA GLN A 25 -26.75 0.13 24.40
C GLN A 25 -25.28 -0.29 24.25
N THR A 26 -24.97 -0.92 23.12
CA THR A 26 -23.61 -1.37 22.80
C THR A 26 -23.10 -0.62 21.58
N THR A 27 -21.80 -0.27 21.63
CA THR A 27 -21.03 0.22 20.50
C THR A 27 -19.99 -0.83 20.18
N THR A 28 -19.89 -1.21 18.91
CA THR A 28 -18.92 -2.19 18.42
C THR A 28 -18.12 -1.54 17.31
N THR A 29 -16.80 -1.51 17.45
CA THR A 29 -15.85 -1.11 16.42
C THR A 29 -15.18 -2.36 15.89
N THR A 30 -15.25 -2.60 14.58
CA THR A 30 -14.75 -3.82 13.95
C THR A 30 -13.67 -3.45 12.94
N PHE A 31 -12.57 -4.19 12.91
CA PHE A 31 -11.57 -4.00 11.86
C PHE A 31 -12.13 -4.51 10.53
N GLU A 32 -12.05 -3.70 9.47
CA GLU A 32 -12.60 -4.05 8.16
C GLU A 32 -11.54 -4.26 7.07
N GLY A 33 -10.35 -3.68 7.23
CA GLY A 33 -9.27 -3.83 6.25
C GLY A 33 -8.26 -2.70 6.31
N ILE A 34 -7.48 -2.53 5.24
CA ILE A 34 -6.45 -1.48 5.16
C ILE A 34 -6.56 -0.66 3.87
N THR A 35 -6.33 0.64 3.97
CA THR A 35 -5.94 1.45 2.81
C THR A 35 -4.45 1.35 2.57
N ILE A 36 -4.03 1.51 1.32
CA ILE A 36 -2.64 1.41 0.90
C ILE A 36 -2.28 2.63 0.07
N GLU A 37 -1.14 3.22 0.35
CA GLU A 37 -0.53 4.23 -0.50
C GLU A 37 0.85 3.73 -0.94
N VAL A 38 1.24 4.02 -2.18
CA VAL A 38 2.56 3.65 -2.72
C VAL A 38 3.27 4.88 -3.24
N MET A 39 4.60 4.89 -3.17
CA MET A 39 5.43 5.88 -3.82
C MET A 39 6.57 5.22 -4.57
N ALA A 40 7.10 5.89 -5.60
CA ALA A 40 8.28 5.45 -6.34
C ALA A 40 9.15 6.64 -6.72
N GLY A 41 10.47 6.49 -6.62
CA GLY A 41 11.39 7.59 -6.88
C GLY A 41 12.84 7.24 -6.58
N LEU A 42 13.59 8.22 -6.08
CA LEU A 42 14.90 8.01 -5.48
C LEU A 42 14.80 8.30 -3.98
N LEU A 43 15.20 7.33 -3.18
CA LEU A 43 15.30 7.45 -1.73
C LEU A 43 16.78 7.44 -1.31
N PRO A 44 17.14 8.10 -0.20
CA PRO A 44 18.49 8.01 0.33
C PRO A 44 18.77 6.61 0.87
N ASP A 45 20.03 6.14 0.85
CA ASP A 45 20.43 4.84 1.43
C ASP A 45 20.09 4.68 2.93
N SER A 46 19.83 5.78 3.62
CA SER A 46 19.39 5.80 5.02
C SER A 46 17.88 5.60 5.21
N HIS A 47 17.12 5.51 4.12
CA HIS A 47 15.68 5.25 4.13
C HIS A 47 15.39 3.87 4.72
N ARG A 48 14.41 3.80 5.60
CA ARG A 48 13.97 2.58 6.27
C ARG A 48 12.47 2.64 6.52
N HIS A 49 11.83 1.49 6.43
CA HIS A 49 10.49 1.28 6.97
C HIS A 49 10.57 1.30 8.50
N VAL A 50 9.61 1.96 9.15
CA VAL A 50 9.53 2.06 10.61
C VAL A 50 8.16 1.61 11.11
N ASP A 51 8.06 1.45 12.42
CA ASP A 51 6.82 1.08 13.11
C ASP A 51 5.67 2.05 12.76
N GLY A 52 4.44 1.53 12.77
CA GLY A 52 3.23 2.29 12.45
C GLY A 52 3.01 2.52 10.95
N ALA A 53 3.60 1.67 10.10
CA ALA A 53 3.55 1.77 8.64
C ALA A 53 4.06 3.09 8.05
N ASP A 54 5.13 3.63 8.63
CA ASP A 54 5.77 4.86 8.17
C ASP A 54 7.20 4.61 7.67
N HIS A 55 7.86 5.69 7.22
CA HIS A 55 9.16 5.69 6.57
C HIS A 55 10.06 6.75 7.20
N THR A 56 11.36 6.45 7.37
CA THR A 56 12.33 7.47 7.83
C THR A 56 12.40 8.61 6.82
N THR A 57 12.22 9.84 7.30
CA THR A 57 12.32 11.09 6.52
C THR A 57 11.69 10.98 5.12
N SER A 58 10.40 10.63 5.09
CA SER A 58 9.58 10.57 3.87
C SER A 58 9.53 11.86 3.05
N ASP A 59 9.98 12.99 3.61
CA ASP A 59 10.09 14.29 2.93
C ASP A 59 11.24 14.38 1.90
N ASP A 60 12.18 13.43 1.92
CA ASP A 60 13.36 13.43 1.04
C ASP A 60 13.19 12.61 -0.25
N ILE A 61 11.97 12.13 -0.54
CA ILE A 61 11.70 11.48 -1.83
C ILE A 61 11.99 12.45 -2.97
N ARG A 62 12.84 12.01 -3.90
CA ARG A 62 13.01 12.70 -5.17
C ARG A 62 12.14 12.01 -6.19
N THR A 63 10.96 12.60 -6.42
CA THR A 63 10.04 12.19 -7.48
C THR A 63 10.79 12.11 -8.81
N VAL A 64 10.57 11.02 -9.53
CA VAL A 64 11.14 10.80 -10.85
C VAL A 64 10.02 10.84 -11.88
N GLN A 65 10.11 11.80 -12.80
CA GLN A 65 9.24 11.84 -13.97
C GLN A 65 9.79 10.86 -15.04
N GLY A 66 9.00 9.84 -15.35
CA GLY A 66 9.34 8.84 -16.35
C GLY A 66 8.23 7.80 -16.53
N ASP A 67 8.41 6.95 -17.52
CA ASP A 67 7.39 5.96 -17.89
C ASP A 67 7.77 4.59 -17.33
N TYR A 68 6.88 4.01 -16.54
CA TYR A 68 7.10 2.73 -15.86
C TYR A 68 5.78 2.11 -15.43
N THR A 69 5.83 0.86 -14.98
CA THR A 69 4.68 0.22 -14.34
C THR A 69 5.01 -0.22 -12.92
N LEU A 70 3.98 -0.27 -12.07
CA LEU A 70 4.07 -0.79 -10.72
C LEU A 70 3.05 -1.91 -10.50
N THR A 71 3.46 -2.94 -9.77
CA THR A 71 2.55 -3.92 -9.16
C THR A 71 2.81 -3.94 -7.66
N VAL A 72 1.76 -3.91 -6.85
CA VAL A 72 1.84 -4.07 -5.39
C VAL A 72 1.20 -5.40 -5.01
N ASN A 73 1.96 -6.26 -4.33
CA ASN A 73 1.52 -7.54 -3.81
C ASN A 73 1.57 -7.52 -2.29
N ILE A 74 0.55 -8.06 -1.65
CA ILE A 74 0.56 -8.34 -0.21
C ILE A 74 0.76 -9.83 -0.02
N LYS A 75 1.73 -10.19 0.81
CA LYS A 75 2.12 -11.58 1.06
C LYS A 75 1.99 -11.91 2.54
N LYS A 76 1.52 -13.13 2.81
CA LYS A 76 1.50 -13.78 4.12
C LYS A 76 2.42 -15.00 4.04
N GLY A 77 3.59 -14.91 4.66
CA GLY A 77 4.68 -15.85 4.40
C GLY A 77 5.11 -15.80 2.93
N SER A 78 5.14 -16.95 2.25
CA SER A 78 5.50 -17.02 0.82
C SER A 78 4.32 -16.87 -0.14
N SER A 79 3.09 -16.79 0.37
CA SER A 79 1.87 -16.74 -0.44
C SER A 79 1.41 -15.31 -0.65
N THR A 80 1.13 -14.92 -1.90
CA THR A 80 0.43 -13.67 -2.20
C THR A 80 -1.04 -13.82 -1.84
N VAL A 81 -1.53 -12.98 -0.93
CA VAL A 81 -2.94 -12.94 -0.52
C VAL A 81 -3.74 -11.93 -1.34
N TRP A 82 -3.10 -10.85 -1.79
CA TRP A 82 -3.73 -9.83 -2.61
C TRP A 82 -2.73 -9.18 -3.58
N THR A 83 -3.22 -8.77 -4.76
CA THR A 83 -2.46 -8.06 -5.78
C THR A 83 -3.27 -6.88 -6.30
N HIS A 84 -2.67 -5.69 -6.28
CA HIS A 84 -3.25 -4.49 -6.87
C HIS A 84 -3.25 -4.59 -8.41
N PRO A 85 -4.28 -4.08 -9.11
CA PRO A 85 -4.26 -3.95 -10.57
C PRO A 85 -3.03 -3.18 -11.07
N LEU A 86 -2.44 -3.60 -12.20
CA LEU A 86 -1.25 -2.96 -12.77
C LEU A 86 -1.41 -1.43 -12.90
N ILE A 87 -0.48 -0.69 -12.30
CA ILE A 87 -0.40 0.77 -12.42
C ILE A 87 0.52 1.09 -13.58
N THR A 88 0.04 1.90 -14.53
CA THR A 88 0.85 2.46 -15.61
C THR A 88 1.10 3.94 -15.33
N VAL A 89 2.36 4.36 -15.38
CA VAL A 89 2.78 5.75 -15.18
C VAL A 89 3.34 6.30 -16.49
N ASP A 90 2.81 7.45 -16.92
CA ASP A 90 3.30 8.25 -18.05
C ASP A 90 3.78 9.60 -17.49
N GLY A 91 5.10 9.79 -17.45
CA GLY A 91 5.72 10.89 -16.73
C GLY A 91 5.46 10.86 -15.21
N LEU A 92 4.35 11.47 -14.77
CA LEU A 92 3.88 11.45 -13.37
C LEU A 92 2.43 10.94 -13.25
N ASP A 93 1.71 10.85 -14.37
CA ASP A 93 0.31 10.49 -14.40
C ASP A 93 0.18 8.98 -14.25
N ALA A 94 -0.33 8.53 -13.11
CA ALA A 94 -0.63 7.13 -12.84
C ALA A 94 -2.06 6.79 -13.26
N SER A 95 -2.25 5.60 -13.83
CA SER A 95 -3.57 5.06 -14.16
C SER A 95 -3.65 3.55 -13.95
N TRP A 96 -4.83 3.07 -13.56
CA TRP A 96 -5.12 1.65 -13.35
C TRP A 96 -6.62 1.38 -13.47
N SER A 97 -7.02 0.11 -13.40
CA SER A 97 -8.42 -0.30 -13.41
C SER A 97 -8.81 -0.94 -12.07
N SER A 98 -9.53 -0.20 -11.22
CA SER A 98 -10.17 -0.74 -10.03
C SER A 98 -11.27 -1.73 -10.40
N SER A 99 -11.42 -2.79 -9.60
CA SER A 99 -12.53 -3.73 -9.69
C SER A 99 -13.86 -3.15 -9.15
N VAL A 100 -13.78 -2.08 -8.35
CA VAL A 100 -14.92 -1.44 -7.68
C VAL A 100 -15.38 -0.21 -8.47
N SER A 101 -14.48 0.74 -8.72
CA SER A 101 -14.82 2.02 -9.37
C SER A 101 -14.42 2.12 -10.85
N GLY A 102 -13.91 1.05 -11.46
CA GLY A 102 -13.43 1.07 -12.85
C GLY A 102 -12.14 1.87 -13.03
N THR A 103 -12.03 2.67 -14.09
CA THR A 103 -10.79 3.42 -14.38
C THR A 103 -10.47 4.43 -13.30
N ARG A 104 -9.25 4.39 -12.78
CA ARG A 104 -8.72 5.29 -11.76
C ARG A 104 -7.42 5.93 -12.24
N SER A 105 -7.12 7.08 -11.66
CA SER A 105 -5.88 7.81 -11.91
C SER A 105 -5.41 8.56 -10.67
N GLY A 106 -4.13 8.92 -10.66
CA GLY A 106 -3.53 9.77 -9.65
C GLY A 106 -2.18 10.31 -10.12
N ASP A 107 -1.44 10.94 -9.22
CA ASP A 107 -0.14 11.55 -9.52
C ASP A 107 0.94 10.88 -8.65
N MET A 108 2.06 10.48 -9.27
CA MET A 108 3.22 9.86 -8.60
C MET A 108 4.16 10.86 -7.93
N ASN A 109 3.77 12.13 -7.82
CA ASN A 109 4.46 13.16 -7.06
C ASN A 109 4.15 13.04 -5.56
N GLY A 110 4.68 11.97 -4.95
CA GLY A 110 4.47 11.61 -3.55
C GLY A 110 3.76 10.27 -3.42
N TRP A 111 2.83 10.22 -2.46
CA TRP A 111 2.06 9.01 -2.14
C TRP A 111 0.81 8.91 -3.03
N LEU A 112 0.72 7.82 -3.78
CA LEU A 112 -0.43 7.46 -4.59
C LEU A 112 -1.32 6.50 -3.79
N ALA A 113 -2.54 6.94 -3.46
CA ALA A 113 -3.55 6.07 -2.84
C ALA A 113 -4.05 5.01 -3.83
N LEU A 114 -4.03 3.76 -3.40
CA LEU A 114 -4.42 2.60 -4.20
C LEU A 114 -5.90 2.25 -4.01
N SER A 115 -6.45 1.62 -5.05
CA SER A 115 -7.76 0.97 -4.98
C SER A 115 -7.71 -0.33 -4.18
N GLY A 116 -8.86 -0.74 -3.66
CA GLY A 116 -9.07 -1.97 -2.93
C GLY A 116 -9.97 -2.96 -3.68
N ASP A 117 -10.46 -3.97 -2.95
CA ASP A 117 -11.50 -4.90 -3.42
C ASP A 117 -12.91 -4.49 -2.97
N THR A 118 -13.02 -3.53 -2.04
CA THR A 118 -14.29 -3.00 -1.55
C THR A 118 -14.18 -1.49 -1.29
N GLU A 119 -15.30 -0.85 -0.94
CA GLU A 119 -15.39 0.59 -0.71
C GLU A 119 -16.30 0.90 0.48
N GLU A 120 -15.90 1.90 1.27
CA GLU A 120 -16.75 2.55 2.24
C GLU A 120 -16.53 4.07 2.19
N ASN A 121 -17.60 4.87 2.29
CA ASN A 121 -17.53 6.34 2.31
C ASN A 121 -16.69 6.94 1.16
N PHE A 122 -16.83 6.40 -0.06
CA PHE A 122 -16.08 6.83 -1.26
C PHE A 122 -14.57 6.56 -1.23
N ARG A 123 -14.13 5.69 -0.32
CA ARG A 123 -12.73 5.28 -0.17
C ARG A 123 -12.64 3.77 -0.32
N GLU A 124 -11.91 3.34 -1.34
CA GLU A 124 -11.62 1.92 -1.52
C GLU A 124 -10.52 1.46 -0.55
N TYR A 125 -10.64 0.22 -0.08
CA TYR A 125 -9.67 -0.41 0.82
C TYR A 125 -9.60 -1.92 0.56
N VAL A 126 -8.49 -2.53 0.97
CA VAL A 126 -8.33 -3.98 0.90
C VAL A 126 -8.98 -4.60 2.12
N SER A 127 -10.03 -5.38 1.92
CA SER A 127 -10.81 -5.96 3.01
C SER A 127 -10.00 -6.99 3.81
N LYS A 128 -10.32 -7.14 5.10
CA LYS A 128 -9.76 -8.21 5.95
C LYS A 128 -9.90 -9.60 5.31
N SER A 129 -10.95 -9.81 4.53
CA SER A 129 -11.18 -11.07 3.82
C SER A 129 -10.23 -11.27 2.65
N ALA A 130 -9.96 -10.22 1.86
CA ALA A 130 -9.00 -10.26 0.76
C ALA A 130 -7.55 -10.40 1.26
N LEU A 131 -7.26 -9.92 2.46
CA LEU A 131 -5.96 -10.11 3.11
C LEU A 131 -5.75 -11.51 3.68
N ASP A 132 -6.79 -12.37 3.74
CA ASP A 132 -6.78 -13.57 4.60
C ASP A 132 -6.30 -13.21 6.02
N TYR A 133 -6.92 -12.18 6.59
CA TYR A 133 -6.40 -11.51 7.77
C TYR A 133 -6.37 -12.42 9.01
N GLU A 134 -5.18 -12.54 9.55
CA GLU A 134 -4.85 -13.06 10.87
C GLU A 134 -3.69 -12.22 11.43
N ASN A 135 -3.61 -12.09 12.76
CA ASN A 135 -2.51 -11.39 13.40
C ASN A 135 -1.16 -12.02 13.02
N GLY A 136 -0.22 -11.20 12.55
CA GLY A 136 1.10 -11.67 12.16
C GLY A 136 1.76 -10.84 11.07
N ALA A 137 2.84 -11.40 10.51
CA ALA A 137 3.70 -10.70 9.56
C ALA A 137 3.12 -10.69 8.13
N TYR A 138 3.06 -9.49 7.55
CA TYR A 138 2.72 -9.28 6.14
C TYR A 138 3.85 -8.54 5.44
N THR A 139 4.13 -8.93 4.20
CA THR A 139 5.11 -8.26 3.33
C THR A 139 4.37 -7.54 2.22
N PHE A 140 4.74 -6.27 2.00
CA PHE A 140 4.23 -5.43 0.93
C PHE A 140 5.30 -5.34 -0.16
N GLU A 141 5.17 -6.18 -1.17
CA GLU A 141 6.11 -6.27 -2.27
C GLU A 141 5.72 -5.28 -3.37
N VAL A 142 6.63 -4.40 -3.75
CA VAL A 142 6.48 -3.48 -4.89
C VAL A 142 7.41 -3.94 -6.01
N VAL A 143 6.83 -4.18 -7.19
CA VAL A 143 7.55 -4.51 -8.41
C VAL A 143 7.50 -3.33 -9.35
N LEU A 144 8.65 -2.70 -9.59
CA LEU A 144 8.82 -1.62 -10.56
C LEU A 144 9.37 -2.21 -11.86
N ASP A 145 8.65 -2.02 -12.97
CA ASP A 145 9.17 -2.26 -14.32
C ASP A 145 9.41 -0.93 -15.01
N VAL A 146 10.68 -0.54 -15.11
CA VAL A 146 11.13 0.74 -15.68
C VAL A 146 11.60 0.61 -17.14
N GLY A 147 11.23 -0.48 -17.81
CA GLY A 147 11.74 -0.86 -19.12
C GLY A 147 10.96 -0.35 -20.32
N THR A 148 11.15 0.90 -20.75
CA THR A 148 10.57 1.39 -22.02
C THR A 148 11.49 1.25 -23.26
N SER A 149 12.58 0.48 -23.18
CA SER A 149 13.29 0.01 -24.38
C SER A 149 14.01 -1.33 -24.13
N SER A 150 13.96 -2.22 -25.13
CA SER A 150 14.41 -3.62 -25.13
C SER A 150 15.54 -3.94 -24.14
N GLY A 151 15.18 -4.54 -22.99
CA GLY A 151 16.11 -4.89 -21.91
C GLY A 151 15.75 -4.30 -20.54
N GLY A 152 14.46 -4.05 -20.27
CA GLY A 152 13.98 -3.40 -19.05
C GLY A 152 14.53 -3.95 -17.74
N THR A 153 14.79 -3.05 -16.79
CA THR A 153 15.16 -3.41 -15.41
C THR A 153 13.87 -3.60 -14.62
N VAL A 154 13.69 -4.78 -14.05
CA VAL A 154 12.68 -5.04 -13.01
C VAL A 154 13.36 -4.90 -11.66
N ILE A 155 12.82 -4.04 -10.81
CA ILE A 155 13.28 -3.84 -9.43
C ILE A 155 12.16 -4.32 -8.51
N THR A 156 12.50 -5.20 -7.56
CA THR A 156 11.54 -5.74 -6.59
C THR A 156 11.97 -5.34 -5.19
N HIS A 157 11.12 -4.58 -4.51
CA HIS A 157 11.27 -4.24 -3.10
C HIS A 157 10.32 -5.12 -2.30
N SER A 158 10.86 -6.00 -1.47
CA SER A 158 10.11 -6.91 -0.58
C SER A 158 10.57 -6.79 0.87
N ASP A 159 11.23 -5.68 1.19
CA ASP A 159 11.78 -5.31 2.48
C ASP A 159 10.77 -4.54 3.35
N VAL A 160 9.62 -4.18 2.78
CA VAL A 160 8.51 -3.56 3.51
C VAL A 160 7.69 -4.65 4.19
N CYS A 161 7.69 -4.69 5.52
CA CYS A 161 6.83 -5.59 6.27
C CYS A 161 6.47 -5.07 7.65
N TRP A 162 5.30 -5.50 8.14
CA TRP A 162 4.77 -5.18 9.46
C TRP A 162 4.08 -6.39 10.06
N ASN A 163 4.13 -6.50 11.39
CA ASN A 163 3.22 -7.36 12.12
C ASN A 163 1.89 -6.60 12.27
N LEU A 164 0.86 -7.06 11.58
CA LEU A 164 -0.49 -6.50 11.71
C LEU A 164 -1.20 -7.19 12.87
N ASP A 165 -1.74 -6.41 13.79
CA ASP A 165 -2.38 -6.86 15.03
C ASP A 165 -3.61 -6.00 15.40
N PHE A 166 -4.44 -5.71 14.40
CA PHE A 166 -5.75 -5.08 14.56
C PHE A 166 -6.74 -5.99 15.27
N GLU A 167 -7.29 -5.52 16.39
CA GLU A 167 -8.34 -6.20 17.14
C GLU A 167 -9.67 -5.42 17.07
N ASP A 168 -10.78 -6.15 17.19
CA ASP A 168 -12.09 -5.52 17.33
C ASP A 168 -12.15 -4.72 18.65
N GLY A 169 -12.63 -3.48 18.55
CA GLY A 169 -12.65 -2.53 19.67
C GLY A 169 -11.38 -1.68 19.80
N ASP A 170 -10.36 -1.90 18.95
CA ASP A 170 -9.23 -0.98 18.89
C ASP A 170 -9.68 0.40 18.41
N GLU A 171 -9.21 1.43 19.11
CA GLU A 171 -9.14 2.78 18.57
C GLU A 171 -7.79 2.91 17.87
N TYR A 172 -7.77 3.44 16.64
CA TYR A 172 -6.59 3.71 15.78
C TYR A 172 -5.25 3.73 16.56
N ASN A 173 -4.68 2.56 16.83
CA ASN A 173 -3.48 2.41 17.64
C ASN A 173 -2.32 2.11 16.69
N SER A 174 -1.42 3.06 16.55
CA SER A 174 -0.30 3.06 15.60
C SER A 174 0.86 2.13 16.00
N ASN A 175 0.61 1.13 16.84
CA ASN A 175 1.67 0.38 17.52
C ASN A 175 2.02 -0.93 16.79
N TRP A 176 2.13 -0.85 15.46
CA TRP A 176 2.51 -1.99 14.61
C TRP A 176 4.02 -2.01 14.46
N ASP A 177 4.66 -3.08 14.95
CA ASP A 177 6.11 -3.23 14.85
C ASP A 177 6.51 -3.61 13.43
N ALA A 178 7.53 -2.95 12.88
CA ALA A 178 8.19 -3.34 11.63
C ALA A 178 9.19 -4.49 11.93
N PRO A 179 8.89 -5.76 11.60
CA PRO A 179 9.85 -6.84 11.76
C PRO A 179 10.96 -6.73 10.72
N THR A 180 12.08 -7.41 10.96
CA THR A 180 13.06 -7.66 9.90
C THR A 180 12.51 -8.74 8.96
N CYS A 181 12.26 -8.35 7.73
CA CYS A 181 12.30 -9.24 6.57
C CYS A 181 13.76 -9.33 6.07
#